data_AF-A0A6P0NS63-F1
#
_entry.id   AF-A0A6P0NS63-F1
#
_cell.length_a   1.000
_cell.length_b   1.000
_cell.length_c   1.000
_cell.angle_alpha   90.00
_cell.angle_beta   90.00
_cell.angle_gamma   90.00
#
_symmetry.space_group_name_H-M   'P 1'
#
loop_
_entity.id
_entity.type
_entity.pdbx_description
1 polymer ?
#
loop_
_entity_poly.entity_id
_entity_poly.type
_entity_poly.pdbx_seq_one_letter_code
_entity_poly.pdbx_strand_id
1 'polypeptide(L)'
;MVQIKNQLTLQEFLEFSPREGDITYEIIDGKAVAKMSPKFFHSKITRALLYLIDEWCEGKGQVFPEWAVKLTRQGKDWVPIVTKSIEKYSLT
;
A
#
# COMPACT_ATOMS: atom_id res chain seq x y z
N MET A 1 7.30 4.70 33.96
CA MET A 1 7.46 5.58 32.77
C MET A 1 7.36 4.70 31.54
N VAL A 2 6.31 4.85 30.74
CA VAL A 2 6.17 4.10 29.48
C VAL A 2 7.05 4.79 28.44
N GLN A 3 7.99 4.04 27.88
CA GLN A 3 8.91 4.52 26.86
C GLN A 3 8.09 4.78 25.58
N ILE A 4 7.90 6.05 25.22
CA ILE A 4 7.27 6.44 23.96
C ILE A 4 8.26 6.05 22.86
N LYS A 5 8.06 4.91 22.21
CA LYS A 5 8.80 4.59 20.97
C LYS A 5 8.42 5.65 19.94
N ASN A 6 9.38 6.50 19.58
CA ASN A 6 9.16 7.61 18.66
C ASN A 6 8.89 7.17 17.21
N GLN A 7 9.15 5.91 16.86
CA GLN A 7 9.02 5.37 15.51
C GLN A 7 8.52 3.92 15.56
N LEU A 8 7.49 3.64 14.76
CA LEU A 8 6.94 2.32 14.50
C LEU A 8 7.87 1.57 13.54
N THR A 9 8.30 0.38 13.94
CA THR A 9 9.02 -0.54 13.05
C THR A 9 8.04 -1.24 12.11
N LEU A 10 8.54 -1.76 10.98
CA LEU A 10 7.70 -2.54 10.07
C LEU A 10 7.08 -3.76 10.76
N GLN A 11 7.84 -4.46 11.59
CA GLN A 11 7.35 -5.64 12.29
C GLN A 11 6.18 -5.27 13.23
N GLU A 12 6.32 -4.20 14.00
CA GLU A 12 5.24 -3.70 14.87
C GLU A 12 4.01 -3.26 14.06
N PHE A 13 4.21 -2.72 12.86
CA PHE A 13 3.10 -2.37 11.96
C PHE A 13 2.39 -3.60 11.38
N LEU A 14 3.11 -4.66 11.03
CA LEU A 14 2.50 -5.90 10.52
C LEU A 14 1.81 -6.69 11.63
N GLU A 15 2.32 -6.61 12.86
CA GLU A 15 1.67 -7.15 14.06
C GLU A 15 0.52 -6.27 14.56
N PHE A 16 0.42 -5.02 14.06
CA PHE A 16 -0.69 -4.13 14.32
C PHE A 16 -1.94 -4.64 13.61
N SER A 17 -2.69 -5.52 14.27
CA SER A 17 -4.03 -5.90 13.82
C SER A 17 -4.97 -4.73 14.13
N PRO A 18 -5.52 -4.01 13.12
CA PRO A 18 -6.52 -3.00 13.38
C PRO A 18 -7.72 -3.68 14.04
N ARG A 19 -8.06 -3.23 15.25
CA ARG A 19 -9.10 -3.87 16.08
C ARG A 19 -10.52 -3.63 15.55
N GLU A 20 -10.73 -2.70 14.62
CA GLU A 20 -12.05 -2.35 14.08
C GLU A 20 -11.96 -1.60 12.73
N GLY A 21 -12.67 -2.09 11.70
CA GLY A 21 -13.03 -1.34 10.47
C GLY A 21 -12.19 -1.56 9.20
N ASP A 22 -12.73 -1.18 8.04
CA ASP A 22 -12.09 -1.16 6.70
C ASP A 22 -11.05 -0.03 6.54
N ILE A 23 -10.40 0.39 7.64
CA ILE A 23 -9.41 1.47 7.60
C ILE A 23 -8.04 0.88 7.31
N THR A 24 -7.50 1.23 6.15
CA THR A 24 -6.14 0.86 5.78
C THR A 24 -5.14 1.91 6.25
N TYR A 25 -3.93 1.49 6.63
CA TYR A 25 -2.89 2.36 7.17
C TYR A 25 -1.62 2.29 6.32
N GLU A 26 -0.89 3.40 6.24
CA GLU A 26 0.41 3.50 5.59
C GLU A 26 1.50 3.80 6.63
N ILE A 27 2.71 3.28 6.44
CA ILE A 27 3.86 3.73 7.25
C ILE A 27 4.52 4.90 6.54
N ILE A 28 4.48 6.09 7.14
CA ILE A 28 5.17 7.29 6.66
C ILE A 28 6.05 7.82 7.80
N ASP A 29 7.37 7.92 7.57
CA ASP A 29 8.35 8.38 8.56
C ASP A 29 8.25 7.69 9.92
N GLY A 30 7.98 6.38 9.91
CA GLY A 30 7.82 5.56 11.13
C GLY A 30 6.51 5.83 11.89
N LYS A 31 5.47 6.34 11.22
CA LYS A 31 4.13 6.52 11.79
C LYS A 31 3.09 5.81 10.94
N ALA A 32 2.11 5.16 11.59
CA ALA A 32 0.93 4.66 10.91
C ALA A 32 -0.04 5.83 10.63
N VAL A 33 -0.31 6.08 9.35
CA VAL A 33 -1.22 7.13 8.88
C VAL A 33 -2.41 6.46 8.22
N ALA A 34 -3.63 6.73 8.70
CA ALA A 34 -4.84 6.18 8.10
C ALA A 34 -5.02 6.72 6.69
N LYS A 35 -5.27 5.83 5.74
CA LYS A 35 -5.66 6.17 4.38
C LYS A 35 -7.16 6.49 4.37
N MET A 36 -7.53 7.58 3.73
CA MET A 36 -8.95 7.81 3.45
C MET A 36 -9.47 6.76 2.49
N SER A 37 -10.64 6.18 2.80
CA SER A 37 -11.33 5.26 1.90
C SER A 37 -11.61 5.93 0.55
N PRO A 38 -11.45 5.20 -0.57
CA PRO A 38 -11.76 5.73 -1.89
C PRO A 38 -13.21 6.20 -2.00
N LYS A 39 -13.41 7.40 -2.58
CA LYS A 39 -14.75 7.86 -2.99
C LYS A 39 -15.13 7.24 -4.34
N PHE A 40 -16.43 7.09 -4.61
CA PHE A 40 -16.96 6.45 -5.81
C PHE A 40 -16.28 6.84 -7.14
N PHE A 41 -16.06 8.14 -7.37
CA PHE A 41 -15.41 8.63 -8.59
C PHE A 41 -13.94 8.20 -8.68
N HIS A 42 -13.22 8.19 -7.55
CA HIS A 42 -11.85 7.71 -7.47
C HIS A 42 -11.79 6.21 -7.80
N SER A 43 -12.70 5.41 -7.25
CA SER A 43 -12.78 3.98 -7.53
C SER A 43 -13.11 3.71 -9.01
N LYS A 44 -14.01 4.50 -9.62
CA LYS A 44 -14.37 4.36 -11.03
C LYS A 44 -13.18 4.62 -11.96
N ILE A 45 -12.43 5.70 -11.71
CA ILE A 45 -11.22 6.02 -12.48
C ILE A 45 -10.13 4.96 -12.25
N THR A 46 -9.92 4.56 -10.99
CA THR A 46 -8.91 3.55 -10.64
C THR A 46 -9.20 2.25 -11.40
N ARG A 47 -10.44 1.77 -11.38
CA ARG A 47 -10.84 0.59 -12.14
C ARG A 47 -10.56 0.72 -13.64
N ALA A 48 -10.95 1.82 -14.26
CA ALA A 48 -10.72 2.04 -15.69
C ALA A 48 -9.22 2.02 -16.03
N LEU A 49 -8.39 2.64 -15.20
CA LEU A 49 -6.95 2.66 -15.39
C LEU A 49 -6.30 1.29 -15.22
N LEU A 50 -6.72 0.52 -14.20
CA LEU A 50 -6.17 -0.82 -13.96
C LEU A 50 -6.42 -1.74 -15.16
N TYR A 51 -7.62 -1.68 -15.77
CA TYR A 51 -7.90 -2.44 -16.99
C TYR A 51 -7.03 -2.04 -18.18
N LEU A 52 -6.79 -0.74 -18.38
CA LEU A 52 -5.91 -0.28 -19.46
C LEU A 52 -4.47 -0.76 -19.28
N ILE A 53 -3.99 -0.80 -18.03
CA ILE A 53 -2.64 -1.29 -17.71
C ILE A 53 -2.56 -2.80 -17.92
N ASP A 54 -3.56 -3.55 -17.45
CA ASP A 54 -3.62 -5.01 -17.59
C ASP A 54 -3.62 -5.42 -19.07
N GLU A 55 -4.43 -4.74 -19.89
CA GLU A 55 -4.47 -4.92 -21.34
C GLU A 55 -3.11 -4.60 -21.98
N TRP A 56 -2.50 -3.46 -21.63
CA TRP A 56 -1.18 -3.08 -22.18
C TRP A 56 -0.08 -4.08 -21.77
N CYS A 57 -0.20 -4.71 -20.62
CA CYS A 57 0.76 -5.70 -20.14
C CYS A 57 0.57 -7.08 -20.79
N GLU A 58 -0.47 -7.30 -21.60
CA GLU A 58 -0.74 -8.58 -22.30
C GLU A 58 -0.77 -9.79 -21.34
N GLY A 59 -1.31 -9.61 -20.14
CA GLY A 59 -1.34 -10.64 -19.10
C GLY A 59 0.03 -10.96 -18.47
N LYS A 60 1.07 -10.14 -18.71
CA LYS A 60 2.37 -10.27 -18.06
C LYS A 60 2.37 -9.54 -16.72
N GLY A 61 2.29 -10.30 -15.64
CA GLY A 61 2.30 -9.78 -14.27
C GLY A 61 0.89 -9.63 -13.71
N GLN A 62 0.76 -8.84 -12.64
CA GLN A 62 -0.50 -8.63 -11.96
C GLN A 62 -0.73 -7.15 -11.63
N VAL A 63 -1.98 -6.72 -11.76
CA VAL A 63 -2.41 -5.34 -11.56
C VAL A 63 -3.56 -5.32 -10.56
N PHE A 64 -3.33 -4.73 -9.38
CA PHE A 64 -4.30 -4.70 -8.30
C PHE A 64 -4.41 -3.30 -7.68
N PRO A 65 -5.60 -2.90 -7.19
CA PRO A 65 -5.75 -1.73 -6.35
C PRO A 65 -5.21 -2.01 -4.94
N GLU A 66 -4.78 -0.96 -4.25
CA GLU A 66 -4.55 -0.93 -2.79
C GLU A 66 -3.54 -1.94 -2.24
N TRP A 67 -2.51 -2.27 -3.02
CA TRP A 67 -1.40 -3.09 -2.53
C TRP A 67 -0.47 -2.28 -1.62
N ALA A 68 -0.19 -2.84 -0.44
CA ALA A 68 0.88 -2.36 0.42
C ALA A 68 2.21 -2.85 -0.13
N VAL A 69 3.12 -1.93 -0.45
CA VAL A 69 4.44 -2.26 -1.01
C VAL A 69 5.50 -1.87 0.01
N LYS A 70 6.36 -2.82 0.42
CA LYS A 70 7.51 -2.51 1.27
C LYS A 70 8.60 -1.86 0.42
N LEU A 71 8.93 -0.61 0.73
CA LEU A 71 10.00 0.17 0.11
C LEU A 71 10.98 0.67 1.17
N THR A 72 12.17 1.06 0.73
CA THR A 72 13.15 1.77 1.56
C THR A 72 13.39 3.16 0.97
N ARG A 73 13.11 4.21 1.74
CA ARG A 73 13.37 5.61 1.36
C ARG A 73 14.35 6.21 2.36
N GLN A 74 15.51 6.67 1.89
CA GLN A 74 16.56 7.27 2.73
C GLN A 74 16.97 6.38 3.92
N GLY A 75 17.08 5.06 3.69
CA GLY A 75 17.45 4.10 4.73
C GLY A 75 16.35 3.80 5.77
N LYS A 76 15.13 4.29 5.56
CA LYS A 76 13.97 4.01 6.42
C LYS A 76 12.92 3.19 5.69
N ASP A 77 12.26 2.30 6.42
CA ASP A 77 11.11 1.56 5.92
C ASP A 77 9.97 2.54 5.57
N TRP A 78 9.42 2.35 4.37
CA TRP A 78 8.29 3.10 3.85
C TRP A 78 7.31 2.12 3.23
N VAL A 79 6.08 2.07 3.75
CA VAL A 79 5.05 1.14 3.28
C VAL A 79 3.83 1.94 2.82
N PRO A 80 3.87 2.50 1.60
CA PRO A 80 2.70 3.12 1.01
C PRO A 80 1.69 2.06 0.61
N ILE A 81 0.41 2.41 0.72
CA ILE A 81 -0.68 1.71 0.04
C ILE A 81 -0.89 2.46 -1.25
N VAL A 82 -0.38 1.89 -2.34
CA VAL A 82 -0.53 2.53 -3.63
C VAL A 82 -1.92 2.22 -4.16
N THR A 83 -2.62 3.26 -4.62
CA THR A 83 -3.88 3.08 -5.35
C THR A 83 -3.68 2.42 -6.71
N LYS A 84 -2.42 2.28 -7.15
CA LYS A 84 -1.98 1.72 -8.44
C LYS A 84 -0.66 0.97 -8.23
N SER A 85 -0.64 -0.34 -8.46
CA SER A 85 0.58 -1.17 -8.42
C SER A 85 0.68 -2.01 -9.70
N ILE A 86 1.89 -2.14 -10.24
CA ILE A 86 2.24 -3.11 -11.28
C ILE A 86 3.39 -3.93 -10.73
N GLU A 87 3.20 -5.25 -10.60
CA GLU A 87 4.28 -6.17 -10.31
C GLU A 87 4.58 -7.00 -11.57
N LYS A 88 5.78 -6.80 -12.13
CA LYS A 88 6.25 -7.54 -13.30
C LYS A 88 7.04 -8.76 -12.83
N TYR A 89 6.48 -9.94 -13.01
CA TYR A 89 7.23 -11.19 -12.84
C TYR A 89 8.07 -11.42 -14.10
N SER A 90 9.39 -11.51 -13.94
CA SER A 90 10.27 -12.07 -14.96
C SER A 90 10.17 -13.60 -14.87
N LEU A 91 9.46 -14.23 -15.81
CA LEU A 91 9.59 -15.67 -16.02
C LEU A 91 10.94 -15.90 -16.71
N THR A 92 11.95 -16.32 -15.94
CA THR A 92 13.16 -17.00 -16.47
C THR A 92 12.84 -18.43 -16.83
#